data_AF-A0A3C0CZ25-F1
#
_entry.id   AF-A0A3C0CZ25-F1
#
_cell.length_a   1.000
_cell.length_b   1.000
_cell.length_c   1.000
_cell.angle_alpha   90.00
_cell.angle_beta   90.00
_cell.angle_gamma   90.00
#
_symmetry.space_group_name_H-M   'P 1'
#
loop_
_entity.id
_entity.type
_entity.pdbx_description
1 polymer ?
#
loop_
_entity_poly.entity_id
_entity_poly.type
_entity_poly.pdbx_seq_one_letter_code
_entity_poly.pdbx_strand_id
1 'polypeptide(L)'
;MLKISLIDSREGINKLHGKWDELFKLCPGASVFQSWEWVASCAEFLGGGRRIFLLCAQEGDQIVGIAPLETTPVLGLPVRRLQFTGTGISDILDFL
;
A
#
# COMPACT_ATOMS: atom_id res chain seq x y z
N MET A 1 10.61 19.71 1.54
CA MET A 1 11.40 18.64 2.18
C MET A 1 10.53 17.40 2.18
N LEU A 2 11.04 16.30 1.63
CA LEU A 2 10.32 15.04 1.56
C LEU A 2 10.33 14.35 2.93
N LYS A 3 9.16 13.94 3.41
CA LYS A 3 8.99 13.15 4.64
C LYS A 3 8.37 11.81 4.33
N ILE A 4 8.92 10.74 4.89
CA ILE A 4 8.35 9.39 4.79
C ILE A 4 7.70 9.01 6.13
N SER A 5 6.49 8.44 6.07
CA SER A 5 5.79 7.89 7.23
C SER A 5 5.31 6.46 6.97
N LEU A 6 5.22 5.68 8.05
CA LEU A 6 4.64 4.34 8.04
C LEU A 6 3.19 4.41 8.53
N ILE A 7 2.27 3.79 7.79
CA ILE A 7 0.88 3.59 8.18
C ILE A 7 0.59 2.10 8.18
N ASP A 8 0.42 1.51 9.36
CA ASP A 8 0.29 0.06 9.57
C ASP A 8 -1.02 -0.34 10.27
N SER A 9 -1.95 0.59 10.39
CA SER A 9 -3.27 0.36 10.98
C SER A 9 -4.38 0.50 9.95
N ARG A 10 -5.43 -0.31 10.12
CA ARG A 10 -6.64 -0.27 9.29
C ARG A 10 -7.27 1.12 9.26
N GLU A 11 -7.38 1.75 10.44
CA GLU A 11 -7.90 3.10 10.57
C GLU A 11 -7.04 4.12 9.81
N GLY A 12 -5.72 3.99 9.90
CA GLY A 12 -4.79 4.85 9.16
C GLY A 12 -4.91 4.70 7.64
N ILE A 13 -5.02 3.47 7.14
CA ILE A 13 -5.25 3.19 5.72
C ILE A 13 -6.58 3.81 5.27
N ASN A 14 -7.65 3.66 6.06
CA ASN A 14 -8.97 4.22 5.72
C ASN A 14 -8.96 5.76 5.71
N LYS A 15 -8.25 6.40 6.63
CA LYS A 15 -8.10 7.86 6.69
C LYS A 15 -7.39 8.45 5.47
N LEU A 16 -6.62 7.66 4.73
CA LEU A 16 -5.91 8.12 3.54
C LEU A 16 -6.75 8.14 2.27
N HIS A 17 -7.95 7.56 2.26
CA HIS A 17 -8.79 7.40 1.06
C HIS A 17 -8.84 8.66 0.17
N GLY A 18 -9.24 9.81 0.73
CA GLY A 18 -9.35 11.05 -0.06
C GLY A 18 -8.02 11.52 -0.66
N LYS A 19 -6.93 11.49 0.13
CA LYS A 19 -5.60 11.90 -0.34
C LYS A 19 -5.03 10.91 -1.37
N TRP A 20 -5.34 9.63 -1.21
CA TRP A 20 -4.96 8.58 -2.14
C TRP A 20 -5.66 8.78 -3.49
N ASP A 21 -6.96 9.05 -3.50
CA ASP A 21 -7.73 9.32 -4.72
C ASP A 21 -7.23 10.55 -5.46
N GLU A 22 -6.85 11.61 -4.73
CA GLU A 22 -6.24 12.80 -5.30
C GLU A 22 -4.93 12.45 -6.02
N LEU A 23 -4.03 11.70 -5.37
CA LEU A 23 -2.79 11.24 -5.98
C LEU A 23 -3.04 10.32 -7.18
N PHE A 24 -3.98 9.37 -7.05
CA PHE A 24 -4.32 8.41 -8.10
C PHE A 24 -4.73 9.09 -9.40
N LYS A 25 -5.56 10.13 -9.31
CA LYS A 25 -6.02 10.93 -10.47
C LYS A 25 -4.89 11.69 -11.17
N LEU A 26 -3.78 11.94 -10.47
CA LEU A 26 -2.62 12.66 -10.98
C LEU A 26 -1.56 11.76 -11.62
N CYS A 27 -1.75 10.43 -11.61
CA CYS A 27 -0.77 9.47 -12.10
C CYS A 27 -1.26 8.79 -13.40
N PRO A 28 -0.91 9.33 -14.60
CA PRO A 28 -1.22 8.70 -15.88
C PRO A 28 -0.51 7.35 -15.98
N GLY A 29 -1.27 6.26 -15.88
CA GLY A 29 -0.73 4.89 -15.85
C GLY A 29 -1.00 4.15 -14.54
N ALA A 30 -1.56 4.82 -13.53
CA ALA A 30 -2.05 4.15 -12.34
C ALA A 30 -3.11 3.09 -12.70
N SER A 31 -2.89 1.86 -12.24
CA SER A 31 -3.83 0.76 -12.46
C SER A 31 -4.79 0.61 -11.29
N VAL A 32 -5.90 -0.09 -11.47
CA VAL A 32 -6.83 -0.42 -10.37
C VAL A 32 -6.14 -1.13 -9.19
N PHE A 33 -5.04 -1.86 -9.44
CA PHE A 33 -4.27 -2.53 -8.39
C PHE A 33 -3.48 -1.57 -7.48
N GLN A 34 -3.41 -0.29 -7.84
CA GLN A 34 -2.82 0.77 -7.03
C GLN A 34 -3.88 1.67 -6.40
N SER A 35 -5.18 1.39 -6.62
CA SER A 35 -6.26 2.18 -6.01
C SER A 35 -6.38 1.89 -4.51
N TRP A 36 -6.96 2.84 -3.77
CA TRP A 36 -7.23 2.66 -2.36
C TRP A 36 -8.15 1.46 -2.12
N GLU A 37 -9.20 1.30 -2.93
CA GLU A 37 -10.19 0.21 -2.79
C GLU A 37 -9.55 -1.16 -2.91
N TRP A 38 -8.62 -1.33 -3.85
CA TRP A 38 -7.89 -2.59 -4.01
C TRP A 38 -7.04 -2.91 -2.78
N VAL A 39 -6.22 -1.96 -2.33
CA VAL A 39 -5.32 -2.15 -1.19
C VAL A 39 -6.10 -2.32 0.12
N ALA A 40 -7.17 -1.54 0.31
CA ALA A 40 -8.06 -1.67 1.45
C ALA A 40 -8.76 -3.04 1.44
N SER A 41 -9.24 -3.51 0.29
CA SER A 41 -9.80 -4.86 0.19
C SER A 41 -8.77 -5.94 0.51
N CYS A 42 -7.54 -5.78 0.02
CA CYS A 42 -6.44 -6.69 0.34
C CYS A 42 -6.16 -6.74 1.85
N ALA A 43 -6.13 -5.58 2.51
CA ALA A 43 -5.91 -5.47 3.96
C ALA A 43 -7.07 -6.05 4.79
N GLU A 44 -8.25 -6.22 4.20
CA GLU A 44 -9.42 -6.80 4.86
C GLU A 44 -9.48 -8.32 4.69
N PHE A 45 -9.26 -8.80 3.47
CA PHE A 45 -9.61 -10.16 3.08
C PHE A 45 -8.41 -11.07 2.88
N LEU A 46 -7.20 -10.55 2.68
CA LEU A 46 -6.02 -11.41 2.52
C LEU A 46 -5.53 -11.92 3.88
N GLY A 47 -5.81 -13.21 4.13
CA GLY A 47 -5.34 -13.96 5.30
C GLY A 47 -3.91 -14.50 5.16
N GLY A 48 -3.61 -15.58 5.88
CA GLY A 48 -2.32 -16.29 5.77
C GLY A 48 -1.15 -15.63 6.51
N GLY A 49 -1.45 -14.86 7.56
CA GLY A 49 -0.42 -14.18 8.36
C GLY A 49 0.29 -13.04 7.62
N ARG A 50 -0.29 -12.55 6.53
CA ARG A 50 0.15 -11.32 5.85
C ARG A 50 -0.08 -10.11 6.75
N ARG A 51 0.77 -9.10 6.63
CA ARG A 51 0.57 -7.79 7.28
C ARG A 51 0.80 -6.69 6.26
N ILE A 52 -0.25 -5.95 5.94
CA ILE A 52 -0.23 -4.84 4.99
C ILE A 52 0.03 -3.54 5.74
N PHE A 53 0.87 -2.69 5.15
CA PHE A 53 1.17 -1.34 5.60
C PHE A 53 1.54 -0.47 4.41
N LEU A 54 1.59 0.84 4.63
CA LEU A 54 1.90 1.83 3.61
C LEU A 54 3.15 2.59 4.01
N LEU A 55 4.03 2.85 3.04
CA LEU A 55 5.00 3.93 3.15
C LEU A 55 4.47 5.12 2.35
N CYS A 56 4.24 6.23 3.05
CA CYS A 56 3.71 7.44 2.45
C CYS A 56 4.80 8.51 2.37
N ALA A 57 5.02 9.05 1.17
CA ALA A 57 5.88 10.18 0.92
C ALA A 57 5.05 11.46 0.90
N GLN A 58 5.47 12.48 1.67
CA GLN A 58 4.76 13.73 1.84
C GLN A 58 5.68 14.92 1.59
N GLU A 59 5.20 15.92 0.86
CA GLU A 59 5.79 17.26 0.76
C GLU A 59 4.80 18.30 1.25
N GLY A 60 5.17 19.04 2.30
CA GLY A 60 4.23 19.93 2.98
C GLY A 60 3.08 19.12 3.57
N ASP A 61 1.84 19.41 3.16
CA ASP A 61 0.62 18.68 3.57
C ASP A 61 0.13 17.67 2.52
N GLN A 62 0.81 17.61 1.36
CA GLN A 62 0.42 16.81 0.21
C GLN A 62 1.15 15.47 0.21
N ILE A 63 0.39 14.38 0.05
CA ILE A 63 0.95 13.05 -0.22
C ILE A 63 1.35 13.03 -1.70
N VAL A 64 2.63 12.74 -1.94
CA VAL A 64 3.24 12.72 -3.29
C VAL A 64 3.68 11.32 -3.71
N GLY A 65 3.50 10.33 -2.85
CA GLY A 65 3.78 8.94 -3.17
C GLY A 65 3.25 7.99 -2.11
N ILE A 66 2.76 6.82 -2.53
CA ILE A 66 2.30 5.75 -1.64
C ILE A 66 2.87 4.42 -2.15
N ALA A 67 3.56 3.68 -1.28
CA ALA A 67 3.94 2.29 -1.52
C ALA A 67 3.09 1.35 -0.66
N PRO A 68 2.12 0.63 -1.26
CA PRO A 68 1.38 -0.43 -0.58
C PRO A 68 2.26 -1.68 -0.46
N LEU A 69 2.63 -2.03 0.77
CA LEU A 69 3.52 -3.15 1.04
C LEU A 69 2.86 -4.17 1.96
N GLU A 70 3.30 -5.42 1.83
CA GLU A 70 2.93 -6.49 2.74
C GLU A 70 4.16 -7.30 3.18
N THR A 71 4.10 -7.81 4.40
CA THR A 71 5.02 -8.87 4.84
C THR A 71 4.32 -10.21 4.84
N THR A 72 4.95 -11.24 4.26
CA THR A 72 4.43 -12.60 4.24
C THR A 72 5.40 -13.57 4.93
N PRO A 73 4.94 -14.59 5.67
CA PRO A 73 5.83 -15.62 6.19
C PRO A 73 6.49 -16.40 5.04
N VAL A 74 7.72 -16.85 5.25
CA VAL A 74 8.42 -17.77 4.34
C VAL A 74 8.36 -19.18 4.91
N LEU A 75 7.80 -20.12 4.15
CA LEU A 75 7.58 -21.49 4.63
C LEU A 75 8.91 -22.14 5.05
N GLY A 76 8.94 -22.67 6.27
CA GLY A 76 10.12 -23.37 6.83
C GLY A 76 11.22 -22.46 7.36
N LEU A 77 11.07 -21.12 7.33
CA LEU A 77 12.07 -20.18 7.82
C LEU A 77 11.46 -19.17 8.80
N PRO A 78 12.18 -18.75 9.87
CA PRO A 78 11.71 -17.75 10.83
C PRO A 78 11.87 -16.32 10.29
N VAL A 79 11.56 -16.09 9.01
CA VAL A 79 11.71 -14.81 8.33
C VAL A 79 10.42 -14.40 7.62
N ARG A 80 10.30 -13.11 7.32
CA ARG A 80 9.18 -12.56 6.56
C ARG A 80 9.73 -11.87 5.31
N ARG A 81 9.08 -12.10 4.18
CA ARG A 81 9.40 -11.42 2.92
C ARG A 81 8.60 -10.14 2.81
N LEU A 82 9.27 -9.03 2.51
CA LEU A 82 8.63 -7.77 2.14
C LEU A 82 8.36 -7.77 0.63
N GLN A 83 7.14 -7.41 0.23
CA GLN A 83 6.71 -7.34 -1.16
C GLN A 83 5.59 -6.31 -1.32
N PHE A 84 5.24 -5.95 -2.55
CA PHE A 84 4.06 -5.11 -2.79
C PHE A 84 2.76 -5.86 -2.47
N THR A 85 1.77 -5.13 -1.94
CA THR A 85 0.44 -5.69 -1.66
C THR A 85 -0.19 -6.23 -2.94
N GLY A 86 -0.78 -7.43 -2.89
CA GLY A 86 -1.35 -8.07 -4.09
C GLY A 86 -0.34 -8.86 -4.93
N THR A 87 0.91 -9.02 -4.47
CA THR A 87 1.89 -9.88 -5.15
C THR A 87 1.32 -11.29 -5.36
N GLY A 88 1.33 -11.71 -6.64
CA GLY A 88 0.81 -13.00 -7.09
C GLY A 88 -0.67 -13.01 -7.51
N ILE A 89 -1.39 -11.90 -7.35
CA ILE A 89 -2.81 -11.74 -7.75
C ILE A 89 -3.09 -10.44 -8.53
N SER A 90 -2.06 -9.64 -8.81
CA SER A 90 -2.14 -8.35 -9.50
C SER A 90 -0.95 -8.16 -10.43
N ASP A 91 -1.17 -7.45 -11.54
CA ASP A 91 -0.17 -7.31 -12.62
C ASP A 91 0.73 -6.07 -12.46
N ILE A 92 0.18 -4.97 -11.94
CA ILE A 92 0.90 -3.69 -11.77
C ILE A 92 0.95 -3.36 -10.29
N LEU A 93 2.15 -3.53 -9.72
CA LEU A 93 2.42 -3.39 -8.29
C LEU A 93 3.68 -2.53 -8.12
N ASP A 94 3.48 -1.25 -7.86
CA ASP A 94 4.56 -0.27 -7.65
C ASP A 94 4.05 0.87 -6.75
N PHE A 95 4.88 1.87 -6.51
CA PHE A 95 4.46 3.15 -5.96
C PHE A 95 3.32 3.76 -6.79
N LEU A 96 2.36 4.35 -6.09
CA LEU A 96 1.43 5.32 -6.67
C LEU A 96 1.95 6.73 -6.43
#